data_AF-A0A925D0Q3-F1
#
_entry.id   AF-A0A925D0Q3-F1
#
_cell.length_a   1.000
_cell.length_b   1.000
_cell.length_c   1.000
_cell.angle_alpha   90.00
_cell.angle_beta   90.00
_cell.angle_gamma   90.00
#
_symmetry.space_group_name_H-M   'P 1'
#
loop_
_entity.id
_entity.type
_entity.pdbx_description
1 polymer ?
#
loop_
_entity_poly.entity_id
_entity_poly.type
_entity_poly.pdbx_seq_one_letter_code
_entity_poly.pdbx_strand_id
1 'polypeptide(L)'
;MAQTLQDVGTLMDSIDANRQLLRVNMVEGTTYDNYTARMKDLNNYVRETEDKIADLEAQLKKSKGNANSFASMIKKLKAELVTKSQEVILLQEEAERVRNENQNLSETIRLQEEELTTKEDDIRTKEEELAASENKIQEMMIKSKMSEADAYFAQAQAVEETANRTKLAPKKKKASLRQAIDLYKKSLSLGKEEAKAKITELEEKL
;
A
#
# COMPACT_ATOMS: atom_id res chain seq x y z
N MET A 1 35.94 -36.16 39.11
CA MET A 1 35.86 -34.80 39.69
C MET A 1 36.60 -33.73 38.89
N ALA A 2 37.94 -33.68 38.83
CA ALA A 2 38.63 -32.58 38.10
C ALA A 2 38.25 -32.50 36.61
N GLN A 3 38.26 -33.64 35.90
CA GLN A 3 37.83 -33.71 34.50
C GLN A 3 36.36 -33.30 34.33
N THR A 4 35.47 -33.80 35.18
CA THR A 4 34.03 -33.47 35.15
C THR A 4 33.77 -31.98 35.42
N LEU A 5 34.58 -31.32 36.25
CA LEU A 5 34.51 -29.86 36.46
C LEU A 5 34.94 -29.08 35.22
N GLN A 6 35.99 -29.53 34.52
CA GLN A 6 36.44 -28.92 33.27
C GLN A 6 35.39 -29.08 32.16
N ASP A 7 34.76 -30.25 32.08
CA ASP A 7 33.67 -30.52 31.17
C ASP A 7 32.46 -29.59 31.43
N VAL A 8 32.08 -29.41 32.70
CA VAL A 8 31.01 -28.47 33.09
C VAL A 8 31.37 -27.04 32.67
N GLY A 9 32.61 -26.60 32.89
CA GLY A 9 33.06 -25.28 32.43
C GLY A 9 32.92 -25.10 30.92
N THR A 10 33.32 -26.10 30.14
CA THR A 10 33.22 -26.07 28.68
C THR A 10 31.76 -25.99 28.20
N LEU A 11 30.85 -26.69 28.87
CA LEU A 11 29.42 -26.61 28.57
C LEU A 11 28.85 -25.23 28.93
N MET A 12 29.27 -24.64 30.06
CA MET A 12 28.85 -23.30 30.45
C MET A 12 29.33 -22.22 29.46
N ASP A 13 30.56 -22.33 28.96
CA ASP A 13 31.08 -21.46 27.90
C ASP A 13 30.27 -21.62 26.60
N SER A 14 29.86 -22.86 26.29
CA SER A 14 29.03 -23.15 25.11
C SER A 14 27.62 -22.56 25.23
N ILE A 15 27.04 -22.56 26.44
CA ILE A 15 25.77 -21.87 26.74
C ILE A 15 25.94 -20.37 26.53
N ASP A 16 27.02 -19.77 27.04
CA ASP A 16 27.27 -18.34 26.88
C ASP A 16 27.44 -17.92 25.43
N ALA A 17 28.26 -18.66 24.67
CA ALA A 17 28.51 -18.39 23.26
C ALA A 17 27.22 -18.46 22.43
N ASN A 18 26.40 -19.51 22.62
CA ASN A 18 25.15 -19.64 21.89
C ASN A 18 24.12 -18.58 22.31
N ARG A 19 24.02 -18.27 23.60
CA ARG A 19 23.13 -17.22 24.10
C ARG A 19 23.49 -15.85 23.52
N GLN A 20 24.77 -15.52 23.46
CA GLN A 20 25.23 -14.24 22.91
C GLN A 20 24.97 -14.15 21.40
N LEU A 21 25.19 -15.24 20.68
CA LEU A 21 24.84 -15.32 19.26
C LEU A 21 23.33 -15.15 19.04
N LEU A 22 22.48 -15.77 19.86
CA LEU A 22 21.02 -15.59 19.77
C LEU A 22 20.60 -14.13 19.97
N ARG A 23 21.21 -13.42 20.92
CA ARG A 23 20.95 -11.98 21.14
C ARG A 23 21.33 -11.13 19.92
N VAL A 24 22.51 -11.33 19.34
CA VAL A 24 22.97 -10.58 18.16
C VAL A 24 22.10 -10.90 16.94
N ASN A 25 21.85 -12.18 16.71
CA ASN A 25 21.07 -12.68 15.58
C ASN A 25 19.60 -12.26 15.60
N MET A 26 19.03 -12.01 16.79
CA MET A 26 17.68 -11.47 16.94
C MET A 26 17.60 -9.99 16.56
N VAL A 27 18.70 -9.24 16.75
CA VAL A 27 18.81 -7.83 16.34
C VAL A 27 19.11 -7.71 14.84
N GLU A 28 19.93 -8.62 14.30
CA GLU A 28 20.39 -8.58 12.90
C GLU A 28 19.46 -9.31 11.91
N GLY A 29 18.36 -9.90 12.37
CA GLY A 29 17.31 -10.46 11.49
C GLY A 29 17.58 -11.86 10.95
N THR A 30 18.04 -12.79 11.79
CA THR A 30 18.15 -14.21 11.40
C THR A 30 16.80 -14.91 11.23
N THR A 31 16.78 -15.98 10.42
CA THR A 31 15.57 -16.79 10.22
C THR A 31 15.14 -17.51 11.51
N TYR A 32 13.83 -17.64 11.71
CA TYR A 32 13.26 -18.32 12.87
C TYR A 32 13.72 -19.77 13.02
N ASP A 33 13.97 -20.46 11.89
CA ASP A 33 14.47 -21.84 11.90
C ASP A 33 15.88 -21.93 12.51
N ASN A 34 16.75 -20.97 12.19
CA ASN A 34 18.09 -20.88 12.77
C ASN A 34 18.03 -20.57 14.27
N TYR A 35 17.08 -19.73 14.69
CA TYR A 35 16.84 -19.44 16.10
C TYR A 35 16.38 -20.69 16.85
N THR A 36 15.40 -21.42 16.30
CA THR A 36 14.84 -22.64 16.90
C THR A 36 15.89 -23.75 17.06
N ALA A 37 16.72 -23.96 16.05
CA ALA A 37 17.81 -24.94 16.10
C ALA A 37 18.81 -24.61 17.21
N ARG A 38 19.26 -23.35 17.28
CA ARG A 38 20.20 -22.88 18.31
C ARG A 38 19.59 -22.93 19.71
N MET A 39 18.31 -22.62 19.85
CA MET A 39 17.59 -22.76 21.12
C MET A 39 17.51 -24.22 21.59
N LYS A 40 17.35 -25.16 20.66
CA LYS A 40 17.38 -26.59 20.98
C LYS A 40 18.75 -27.01 21.50
N ASP A 41 19.82 -26.57 20.84
CA ASP A 41 21.20 -26.86 21.26
C ASP A 41 21.51 -26.26 22.64
N LEU A 42 21.09 -25.02 22.87
CA LEU A 42 21.22 -24.32 24.15
C LEU A 42 20.51 -25.10 25.29
N ASN A 43 19.30 -25.57 25.06
CA ASN A 43 18.56 -26.39 26.03
C ASN A 43 19.22 -27.74 26.30
N ASN A 44 19.86 -28.34 25.28
CA ASN A 44 20.62 -29.57 25.46
C ASN A 44 21.87 -29.31 26.32
N TYR A 45 22.62 -28.24 26.07
CA TYR A 45 23.77 -27.88 26.91
C TYR A 45 23.39 -27.59 28.35
N VAL A 46 22.26 -26.90 28.59
CA VAL A 46 21.73 -26.67 29.94
C VAL A 46 21.48 -28.02 30.63
N ARG A 47 20.74 -28.93 29.98
CA ARG A 47 20.43 -30.25 30.55
C ARG A 47 21.70 -31.08 30.83
N GLU A 48 22.63 -31.13 29.87
CA GLU A 48 23.90 -31.83 30.06
C GLU A 48 24.73 -31.24 31.21
N THR A 49 24.66 -29.91 31.40
CA THR A 49 25.33 -29.24 32.52
C THR A 49 24.66 -29.58 33.85
N GLU A 50 23.33 -29.62 33.90
CA GLU A 50 22.55 -30.03 35.09
C GLU A 50 22.91 -31.46 35.52
N ASP A 51 22.93 -32.40 34.56
CA ASP A 51 23.27 -33.80 34.80
C ASP A 51 24.71 -33.95 35.33
N LYS A 52 25.69 -33.28 34.70
CA LYS A 52 27.09 -33.32 35.15
C LYS A 52 27.30 -32.67 36.52
N ILE A 53 26.55 -31.62 36.85
CA ILE A 53 26.57 -31.02 38.20
C ILE A 53 25.97 -31.98 39.23
N ALA A 54 24.87 -32.67 38.90
CA ALA A 54 24.28 -33.67 39.79
C ALA A 54 25.25 -34.84 40.06
N ASP A 55 25.97 -35.29 39.03
CA ASP A 55 27.02 -36.31 39.16
C ASP A 55 28.17 -35.84 40.05
N LEU A 56 28.59 -34.58 39.91
CA LEU A 56 29.60 -33.96 40.77
C LEU A 56 29.15 -33.91 42.23
N GLU A 57 27.90 -33.53 42.50
CA GLU A 57 27.30 -33.55 43.85
C GLU A 57 27.28 -34.98 44.44
N ALA A 58 26.93 -35.98 43.63
CA ALA A 58 26.90 -37.37 44.04
C ALA A 58 28.31 -37.94 44.32
N GLN A 59 29.30 -37.60 43.49
CA GLN A 59 30.70 -37.97 43.70
C GLN A 59 31.28 -37.32 44.95
N LEU A 60 30.94 -36.05 45.20
CA LEU A 60 31.40 -35.31 46.37
C LEU A 60 30.90 -35.94 47.67
N LYS A 61 29.62 -36.33 47.73
CA LYS A 61 29.02 -37.01 48.91
C LYS A 61 29.74 -38.33 49.26
N LYS A 62 30.35 -38.99 48.27
CA LYS A 62 31.07 -40.26 48.45
C LYS A 62 32.56 -40.06 48.81
N SER A 63 33.12 -38.86 48.63
CA SER A 63 34.55 -38.57 48.85
C SER A 63 34.84 -38.17 50.30
N LYS A 64 35.83 -38.82 50.93
CA LYS A 64 36.27 -38.55 52.32
C LYS A 64 37.42 -37.53 52.44
N GLY A 65 37.95 -37.01 51.32
CA GLY A 65 39.05 -36.03 51.31
C GLY A 65 38.85 -34.94 50.24
N ASN A 66 39.29 -33.71 50.53
CA ASN A 66 39.11 -32.48 49.71
C ASN A 66 37.67 -32.01 49.46
N ALA A 67 36.71 -32.44 50.29
CA ALA A 67 35.28 -32.15 50.10
C ALA A 67 34.91 -30.64 50.12
N ASN A 68 35.60 -29.83 50.94
CA ASN A 68 35.20 -28.43 51.15
C ASN A 68 35.49 -27.49 49.96
N SER A 69 36.59 -27.69 49.21
CA SER A 69 36.92 -26.83 48.06
C SER A 69 36.10 -27.15 46.81
N PHE A 70 35.76 -28.42 46.61
CA PHE A 70 34.87 -28.82 45.50
C PHE A 70 33.41 -28.47 45.78
N ALA A 71 32.97 -28.50 47.05
CA ALA A 71 31.61 -28.11 47.44
C ALA A 71 31.27 -26.66 47.05
N SER A 72 32.17 -25.71 47.33
CA SER A 72 31.96 -24.30 47.02
C SER A 72 31.94 -24.05 45.51
N MET A 73 32.80 -24.73 44.75
CA MET A 73 32.85 -24.63 43.30
C MET A 73 31.59 -25.20 42.64
N ILE A 74 31.13 -26.38 43.06
CA ILE A 74 29.88 -26.98 42.56
C ILE A 74 28.68 -26.08 42.87
N LYS A 75 28.62 -25.49 44.08
CA LYS A 75 27.57 -24.54 44.45
C LYS A 75 27.60 -23.29 43.54
N LYS A 76 28.78 -22.79 43.20
CA LYS A 76 28.94 -21.65 42.28
C LYS A 76 28.47 -22.01 40.87
N LEU A 77 28.90 -23.14 40.32
CA LEU A 77 28.49 -23.62 38.99
C LEU A 77 26.96 -23.79 38.91
N LYS A 78 26.34 -24.32 39.97
CA LYS A 78 24.88 -24.45 40.04
C LYS A 78 24.18 -23.10 40.04
N ALA A 79 24.67 -22.14 40.82
CA ALA A 79 24.11 -20.79 40.85
C ALA A 79 24.24 -20.11 39.48
N GLU A 80 25.40 -20.22 38.83
CA GLU A 80 25.63 -19.68 37.50
C GLU A 80 24.73 -20.34 36.45
N LEU A 81 24.55 -21.67 36.52
CA LEU A 81 23.66 -22.40 35.62
C LEU A 81 22.21 -21.94 35.78
N VAL A 82 21.73 -21.74 37.02
CA VAL A 82 20.37 -21.20 37.27
C VAL A 82 20.20 -19.84 36.60
N THR A 83 21.17 -18.92 36.76
CA THR A 83 21.11 -17.61 36.10
C THR A 83 21.08 -17.74 34.59
N LYS A 84 21.94 -18.59 34.01
CA LYS A 84 21.96 -18.81 32.56
C LYS A 84 20.65 -19.42 32.06
N SER A 85 20.09 -20.42 32.75
CA SER A 85 18.81 -21.04 32.40
C SER A 85 17.65 -20.04 32.46
N GLN A 86 17.66 -19.11 33.42
CA GLN A 86 16.66 -18.03 33.46
C GLN A 86 16.79 -17.11 32.26
N GLU A 87 18.00 -16.72 31.88
CA GLU A 87 18.21 -15.91 30.67
C GLU A 87 17.81 -16.64 29.38
N VAL A 88 18.00 -17.97 29.31
CA VAL A 88 17.53 -18.80 28.21
C VAL A 88 16.01 -18.70 28.06
N ILE A 89 15.27 -18.81 29.18
CA ILE A 89 13.81 -18.71 29.19
C ILE A 89 13.38 -17.32 28.69
N LEU A 90 14.01 -16.25 29.17
CA LEU A 90 13.69 -14.89 28.73
C LEU A 90 13.92 -14.69 27.22
N LEU A 91 14.96 -15.30 26.66
CA LEU A 91 15.20 -15.25 25.22
C LEU A 91 14.13 -16.03 24.43
N GLN A 92 13.66 -17.16 24.96
CA GLN A 92 12.56 -17.91 24.33
C GLN A 92 11.27 -17.08 24.29
N GLU A 93 10.90 -16.49 25.43
CA GLU A 93 9.70 -15.65 25.54
C GLU A 93 9.77 -14.45 24.58
N GLU A 94 10.92 -13.79 24.51
CA GLU A 94 11.12 -12.64 23.62
C GLU A 94 11.03 -13.04 22.15
N ALA A 95 11.61 -14.18 21.76
CA ALA A 95 11.54 -14.65 20.39
C ALA A 95 10.12 -15.07 19.99
N GLU A 96 9.36 -15.68 20.90
CA GLU A 96 7.95 -15.99 20.67
C GLU A 96 7.12 -14.71 20.52
N ARG A 97 7.37 -13.70 21.37
CA ARG A 97 6.72 -12.39 21.27
C ARG A 97 6.98 -11.74 19.92
N VAL A 98 8.25 -11.61 19.52
CA VAL A 98 8.64 -10.99 18.23
C VAL A 98 8.08 -11.79 17.05
N ARG A 99 8.04 -13.13 17.13
CA ARG A 99 7.41 -13.96 16.10
C ARG A 99 5.94 -13.65 15.93
N ASN A 100 5.18 -13.58 17.04
CA ASN A 100 3.75 -13.29 17.01
C ASN A 100 3.50 -11.87 16.48
N GLU A 101 4.30 -10.89 16.91
CA GLU A 101 4.24 -9.51 16.38
C GLU A 101 4.49 -9.49 14.86
N ASN A 102 5.51 -10.19 14.38
CA ASN A 102 5.81 -10.27 12.94
C ASN A 102 4.71 -10.98 12.14
N GLN A 103 4.07 -12.02 12.69
CA GLN A 103 2.94 -12.68 12.04
C GLN A 103 1.74 -11.73 11.91
N ASN A 104 1.39 -11.03 12.98
CA ASN A 104 0.31 -10.05 12.96
C ASN A 104 0.59 -8.89 11.99
N LEU A 105 1.83 -8.40 11.95
CA LEU A 105 2.25 -7.38 11.00
C LEU A 105 2.16 -7.87 9.55
N SER A 106 2.60 -9.10 9.29
CA SER A 106 2.49 -9.72 7.96
C SER A 106 1.04 -9.85 7.50
N GLU A 107 0.13 -10.28 8.39
CA GLU A 107 -1.30 -10.33 8.09
C GLU A 107 -1.88 -8.94 7.82
N THR A 108 -1.48 -7.94 8.60
CA THR A 108 -1.93 -6.55 8.41
C THR A 108 -1.47 -6.00 7.07
N ILE A 109 -0.20 -6.24 6.69
CA ILE A 109 0.35 -5.83 5.39
C ILE A 109 -0.43 -6.50 4.26
N ARG A 110 -0.69 -7.80 4.34
CA ARG A 110 -1.48 -8.52 3.33
C ARG A 110 -2.88 -7.91 3.15
N LEU A 111 -3.57 -7.59 4.25
CA LEU A 111 -4.89 -6.95 4.20
C LEU A 111 -4.81 -5.55 3.57
N GLN A 112 -3.76 -4.78 3.87
CA GLN A 112 -3.53 -3.47 3.27
C GLN A 112 -3.22 -3.56 1.77
N GLU A 113 -2.45 -4.56 1.34
CA GLU A 113 -2.16 -4.82 -0.08
C GLU A 113 -3.44 -5.19 -0.86
N GLU A 114 -4.31 -6.01 -0.28
CA GLU A 114 -5.62 -6.35 -0.85
C GLU A 114 -6.53 -5.12 -0.94
N GLU A 115 -6.56 -4.27 0.09
CA GLU A 115 -7.32 -3.03 0.08
C GLU A 115 -6.79 -2.03 -0.96
N LEU A 116 -5.47 -1.89 -1.09
CA LEU A 116 -4.84 -1.01 -2.08
C LEU A 116 -5.19 -1.47 -3.50
N THR A 117 -5.06 -2.76 -3.79
CA THR A 117 -5.42 -3.32 -5.10
C THR A 117 -6.87 -3.02 -5.45
N THR A 118 -7.79 -3.19 -4.50
CA THR A 118 -9.22 -2.88 -4.69
C THR A 118 -9.43 -1.39 -4.99
N LYS A 119 -8.76 -0.49 -4.26
CA LYS A 119 -8.86 0.95 -4.51
C LYS A 119 -8.27 1.36 -5.85
N GLU A 120 -7.21 0.73 -6.30
CA GLU A 120 -6.62 0.98 -7.62
C GLU A 120 -7.60 0.60 -8.75
N ASP A 121 -8.30 -0.53 -8.61
CA ASP A 121 -9.33 -0.94 -9.56
C ASP A 121 -10.54 0.02 -9.56
N ASP A 122 -10.97 0.49 -8.38
CA ASP A 122 -12.02 1.50 -8.25
C ASP A 122 -11.64 2.83 -8.91
N ILE A 123 -10.38 3.28 -8.71
CA ILE A 123 -9.87 4.50 -9.33
C ILE A 123 -9.89 4.37 -10.85
N ARG A 124 -9.36 3.26 -11.39
CA ARG A 124 -9.35 3.00 -12.84
C ARG A 124 -10.76 3.04 -13.43
N THR A 125 -11.71 2.38 -12.76
CA THR A 125 -13.12 2.38 -13.19
C THR A 125 -13.70 3.79 -13.21
N LYS A 126 -13.44 4.59 -12.18
CA LYS A 126 -13.90 5.99 -12.13
C LYS A 126 -13.25 6.89 -13.17
N GLU A 127 -11.99 6.65 -13.51
CA GLU A 127 -11.31 7.38 -14.59
C GLU A 127 -11.95 7.09 -15.96
N GLU A 128 -12.30 5.83 -16.22
CA GLU A 128 -13.03 5.44 -17.43
C GLU A 128 -14.44 6.07 -17.50
N GLU A 129 -15.18 6.05 -16.37
CA GLU A 129 -16.49 6.71 -16.27
C GLU A 129 -16.41 8.22 -16.49
N LEU A 130 -15.38 8.87 -15.93
CA LEU A 130 -15.14 10.30 -16.11
C LEU A 130 -14.88 10.63 -17.57
N ALA A 131 -13.99 9.88 -18.23
CA ALA A 131 -13.70 10.07 -19.65
C ALA A 131 -14.94 9.87 -20.53
N ALA A 132 -15.76 8.86 -20.23
CA ALA A 132 -17.03 8.64 -20.93
C ALA A 132 -18.02 9.80 -20.74
N SER A 133 -18.11 10.35 -19.52
CA SER A 133 -18.96 11.50 -19.21
C SER A 133 -18.48 12.77 -19.93
N GLU A 134 -17.18 13.03 -19.95
CA GLU A 134 -16.59 14.17 -20.67
C GLU A 134 -16.88 14.10 -22.17
N ASN A 135 -16.72 12.93 -22.79
CA ASN A 135 -17.08 12.72 -24.20
C ASN A 135 -18.56 13.00 -24.46
N LYS A 136 -19.45 12.53 -23.57
CA LYS A 136 -20.90 12.78 -23.67
C LYS A 136 -21.23 14.26 -23.53
N ILE A 137 -20.56 14.98 -22.64
CA ILE A 137 -20.73 16.43 -22.47
C ILE A 137 -20.28 17.16 -23.74
N GLN A 138 -19.13 16.81 -24.30
CA GLN A 138 -18.66 17.39 -25.57
C GLN A 138 -19.63 17.13 -26.72
N GLU A 139 -20.12 15.89 -26.86
CA GLU A 139 -21.12 15.55 -27.87
C GLU A 139 -22.41 16.35 -27.69
N MET A 140 -22.89 16.50 -26.46
CA MET A 140 -24.08 17.29 -26.14
C MET A 140 -23.87 18.78 -26.46
N MET A 141 -22.70 19.34 -26.16
CA MET A 141 -22.38 20.73 -26.51
C MET A 141 -22.36 20.94 -28.02
N ILE A 142 -21.77 20.01 -28.79
CA ILE A 142 -21.77 20.07 -30.26
C ILE A 142 -23.20 20.01 -30.80
N LYS A 143 -24.00 19.03 -30.33
CA LYS A 143 -25.42 18.90 -30.72
C LYS A 143 -26.23 20.15 -30.38
N SER A 144 -26.01 20.74 -29.20
CA SER A 144 -26.69 21.97 -28.79
C SER A 144 -26.32 23.15 -29.70
N LYS A 145 -25.03 23.33 -30.03
CA LYS A 145 -24.58 24.38 -30.95
C LYS A 145 -25.17 24.22 -32.35
N MET A 146 -25.19 22.99 -32.88
CA MET A 146 -25.79 22.69 -34.17
C MET A 146 -27.30 23.00 -34.18
N SER A 147 -28.02 22.55 -33.16
CA SER A 147 -29.46 22.82 -33.02
C SER A 147 -29.75 24.32 -32.92
N GLU A 148 -28.96 25.07 -32.16
CA GLU A 148 -29.08 26.53 -32.05
C GLU A 148 -28.76 27.22 -33.40
N ALA A 149 -27.74 26.76 -34.11
CA ALA A 149 -27.40 27.25 -35.43
C ALA A 149 -28.54 27.02 -36.44
N ASP A 150 -29.13 25.83 -36.44
CA ASP A 150 -30.28 25.47 -37.29
C ASP A 150 -31.52 26.31 -36.96
N ALA A 151 -31.77 26.58 -35.67
CA ALA A 151 -32.87 27.43 -35.24
C ALA A 151 -32.72 28.88 -35.75
N TYR A 152 -31.54 29.48 -35.61
CA TYR A 152 -31.29 30.82 -36.18
C TYR A 152 -31.39 30.82 -37.70
N PHE A 153 -30.92 29.77 -38.37
CA PHE A 153 -31.03 29.64 -39.83
C PHE A 153 -32.50 29.60 -40.28
N ALA A 154 -33.31 28.76 -39.65
CA ALA A 154 -34.74 28.65 -39.95
C ALA A 154 -35.48 29.97 -39.67
N GLN A 155 -35.13 30.66 -38.57
CA GLN A 155 -35.68 31.98 -38.27
C GLN A 155 -35.29 33.01 -39.34
N ALA A 156 -34.04 33.01 -39.80
CA ALA A 156 -33.58 33.89 -40.87
C ALA A 156 -34.33 33.65 -42.18
N GLN A 157 -34.55 32.38 -42.56
CA GLN A 157 -35.33 32.01 -43.74
C GLN A 157 -36.76 32.55 -43.69
N ALA A 158 -37.44 32.42 -42.53
CA ALA A 158 -38.78 32.95 -42.35
C ALA A 158 -38.86 34.49 -42.47
N VAL A 159 -37.84 35.19 -41.94
CA VAL A 159 -37.73 36.65 -42.03
C VAL A 159 -37.42 37.09 -43.47
N GLU A 160 -36.54 36.38 -44.16
CA GLU A 160 -36.23 36.58 -45.59
C GLU A 160 -37.48 36.42 -46.45
N GLU A 161 -38.25 35.35 -46.24
CA GLU A 161 -39.50 35.11 -46.96
C GLU A 161 -40.51 36.25 -46.73
N THR A 162 -40.64 36.71 -45.49
CA THR A 162 -41.49 37.85 -45.15
C THR A 162 -41.06 39.13 -45.87
N ALA A 163 -39.74 39.37 -45.96
CA ALA A 163 -39.19 40.50 -46.72
C ALA A 163 -39.52 40.37 -48.22
N ASN A 164 -39.39 39.17 -48.79
CA ASN A 164 -39.70 38.89 -50.19
C ASN A 164 -41.20 39.08 -50.51
N ARG A 165 -42.08 38.74 -49.56
CA ARG A 165 -43.53 38.97 -49.68
C ARG A 165 -43.93 40.46 -49.56
N THR A 166 -43.08 41.30 -48.98
CA THR A 166 -43.36 42.74 -48.80
C THR A 166 -43.10 43.52 -50.09
N LYS A 167 -44.15 43.84 -50.87
CA LYS A 167 -44.03 44.51 -52.17
C LYS A 167 -44.06 46.05 -52.13
N LEU A 168 -44.87 46.63 -51.24
CA LEU A 168 -45.23 48.06 -51.28
C LEU A 168 -44.58 48.91 -50.16
N ALA A 169 -43.66 48.34 -49.38
CA ALA A 169 -42.98 49.04 -48.29
C ALA A 169 -41.46 48.81 -48.32
N PRO A 170 -40.71 49.52 -49.20
CA PRO A 170 -39.28 49.27 -49.43
C PRO A 170 -38.41 49.41 -48.17
N LYS A 171 -38.71 50.40 -47.30
CA LYS A 171 -37.99 50.59 -46.04
C LYS A 171 -38.15 49.41 -45.08
N LYS A 172 -39.38 48.87 -44.98
CA LYS A 172 -39.67 47.69 -44.14
C LYS A 172 -39.01 46.44 -44.72
N LYS A 173 -39.04 46.27 -46.04
CA LYS A 173 -38.33 45.18 -46.73
C LYS A 173 -36.83 45.21 -46.43
N LYS A 174 -36.16 46.35 -46.59
CA LYS A 174 -34.73 46.49 -46.26
C LYS A 174 -34.43 46.21 -44.78
N ALA A 175 -35.30 46.62 -43.86
CA ALA A 175 -35.16 46.32 -42.44
C ALA A 175 -35.26 44.81 -42.16
N SER A 176 -36.24 44.12 -42.75
CA SER A 176 -36.37 42.65 -42.63
C SER A 176 -35.19 41.91 -43.26
N LEU A 177 -34.66 42.37 -44.40
CA LEU A 177 -33.46 41.78 -45.00
C LEU A 177 -32.22 41.93 -44.09
N ARG A 178 -32.03 43.10 -43.46
CA ARG A 178 -30.95 43.28 -42.46
C ARG A 178 -31.12 42.34 -41.27
N GLN A 179 -32.33 42.21 -40.76
CA GLN A 179 -32.63 41.30 -39.66
C GLN A 179 -32.36 39.82 -40.04
N ALA A 180 -32.71 39.41 -41.27
CA ALA A 180 -32.40 38.07 -41.77
C ALA A 180 -30.88 37.85 -41.85
N ILE A 181 -30.12 38.84 -42.36
CA ILE A 181 -28.65 38.77 -42.40
C ILE A 181 -28.05 38.63 -41.00
N ASP A 182 -28.54 39.39 -40.00
CA ASP A 182 -28.04 39.30 -38.63
C ASP A 182 -28.28 37.90 -38.04
N LEU A 183 -29.43 37.30 -38.32
CA LEU A 183 -29.75 35.93 -37.89
C LEU A 183 -28.91 34.89 -38.62
N TYR A 184 -28.68 35.04 -39.93
CA TYR A 184 -27.76 34.17 -40.66
C TYR A 184 -26.32 34.32 -40.15
N LYS A 185 -25.86 35.53 -39.79
CA LYS A 185 -24.54 35.75 -39.18
C LYS A 185 -24.41 35.03 -37.84
N LYS A 186 -25.45 35.03 -37.01
CA LYS A 186 -25.50 34.23 -35.76
C LYS A 186 -25.42 32.73 -36.05
N SER A 187 -26.23 32.23 -36.99
CA SER A 187 -26.18 30.84 -37.42
C SER A 187 -24.79 30.42 -37.95
N LEU A 188 -24.17 31.26 -38.77
CA LEU A 188 -22.81 31.05 -39.28
C LEU A 188 -21.78 31.03 -38.15
N SER A 189 -21.89 31.94 -37.18
CA SER A 189 -20.97 31.98 -36.02
C SER A 189 -21.02 30.72 -35.15
N LEU A 190 -22.10 29.95 -35.25
CA LEU A 190 -22.28 28.66 -34.58
C LEU A 190 -21.91 27.46 -35.47
N GLY A 191 -21.43 27.69 -36.70
CA GLY A 191 -20.87 26.67 -37.59
C GLY A 191 -21.76 26.23 -38.76
N LYS A 192 -22.89 26.92 -39.01
CA LYS A 192 -23.76 26.62 -40.17
C LYS A 192 -23.27 27.31 -41.44
N GLU A 193 -22.40 26.62 -42.18
CA GLU A 193 -21.76 27.18 -43.39
C GLU A 193 -22.74 27.58 -44.49
N GLU A 194 -23.93 26.94 -44.58
CA GLU A 194 -24.95 27.30 -45.57
C GLU A 194 -25.44 28.75 -45.39
N ALA A 195 -25.33 29.32 -44.18
CA ALA A 195 -25.68 30.70 -43.89
C ALA A 195 -24.80 31.71 -44.64
N LYS A 196 -23.55 31.33 -44.97
CA LYS A 196 -22.60 32.20 -45.67
C LYS A 196 -23.11 32.61 -47.06
N ALA A 197 -23.60 31.64 -47.83
CA ALA A 197 -24.16 31.90 -49.16
C ALA A 197 -25.38 32.84 -49.09
N LYS A 198 -26.23 32.65 -48.08
CA LYS A 198 -27.41 33.49 -47.84
C LYS A 198 -27.07 34.91 -47.42
N ILE A 199 -26.05 35.09 -46.59
CA ILE A 199 -25.55 36.44 -46.22
C ILE A 199 -25.11 37.18 -47.47
N THR A 200 -24.26 36.57 -48.30
CA THR A 200 -23.75 37.20 -49.53
C THR A 200 -24.90 37.55 -50.49
N GLU A 201 -25.83 36.63 -50.73
CA GLU A 201 -27.00 36.86 -51.59
C GLU A 201 -27.86 38.03 -51.11
N LEU A 202 -28.06 38.17 -49.80
CA LEU A 202 -28.91 39.21 -49.24
C LEU A 202 -28.20 40.57 -49.13
N GLU A 203 -26.88 40.59 -48.91
CA GLU A 203 -26.07 41.80 -48.91
C GLU A 203 -26.05 42.48 -50.29
N GLU A 204 -26.08 41.70 -51.39
CA GLU A 204 -26.20 42.23 -52.76
C GLU A 204 -27.57 42.87 -53.05
N LYS A 205 -28.62 42.49 -52.31
CA LYS A 205 -30.00 42.97 -52.51
C LYS A 205 -30.34 44.23 -51.70
N LEU A 206 -29.42 44.70 -50.86
CA LEU A 206 -29.63 45.79 -49.89
C LEU A 206 -29.27 47.17 -50.46
#